data_AF-A0AAW5S5R4-F1
#
_entry.id   AF-A0AAW5S5R4-F1
#
_cell.length_a   1.000
_cell.length_b   1.000
_cell.length_c   1.000
_cell.angle_alpha   90.00
_cell.angle_beta   90.00
_cell.angle_gamma   90.00
#
_symmetry.space_group_name_H-M   'P 1'
#
loop_
_entity.id
_entity.type
_entity.pdbx_description
1 polymer ?
#
loop_
_entity_poly.entity_id
_entity_poly.type
_entity_poly.pdbx_seq_one_letter_code
_entity_poly.pdbx_strand_id
1 'polypeptide(L)'
;MKYISDESGRRVVELTQRNLLVLLAKLDDPLSSQALIDGEGRILVRAIENEARPDDATARARLSEGVVELTRSDIETLLAALSHPGQDATLVRGGSEIVVRAVENTEHYRDRPPGRVWMPSSGQEL
;
A
#
# COMPACT_ATOMS: atom_id res chain seq x y z
N MET A 1 -5.36 1.99 -0.06
CA MET A 1 -4.08 2.21 0.61
C MET A 1 -4.23 3.39 1.53
N LYS A 2 -3.58 3.31 2.69
CA LYS A 2 -3.64 4.32 3.76
C LYS A 2 -2.22 4.59 4.17
N TYR A 3 -1.89 5.86 4.30
CA TYR A 3 -0.62 6.31 4.82
C TYR A 3 -0.82 6.86 6.24
N ILE A 4 0.04 6.44 7.14
CA ILE A 4 0.07 6.86 8.54
C ILE A 4 1.44 7.50 8.75
N SER A 5 1.45 8.81 8.98
CA SER A 5 2.70 9.58 9.06
C SER A 5 3.50 9.30 10.32
N ASP A 6 2.85 8.84 11.39
CA ASP A 6 3.49 8.45 12.63
C ASP A 6 2.65 7.39 13.38
N GLU A 7 3.14 6.15 13.38
CA GLU A 7 2.67 5.05 14.22
C GLU A 7 3.88 4.51 15.00
N SER A 8 3.94 4.80 16.30
CA SER A 8 5.06 4.41 17.17
C SER A 8 6.43 4.90 16.68
N GLY A 9 6.52 6.11 16.13
CA GLY A 9 7.76 6.70 15.62
C GLY A 9 8.15 6.22 14.22
N ARG A 10 7.24 5.53 13.51
CA ARG A 10 7.47 5.02 12.15
C ARG A 10 6.37 5.48 11.20
N ARG A 11 6.76 5.73 9.95
CA ARG A 11 5.82 5.90 8.84
C ARG A 11 5.27 4.53 8.45
N VAL A 12 3.97 4.42 8.22
CA VAL A 12 3.32 3.15 7.83
C VAL A 12 2.49 3.32 6.57
N VAL A 13 2.65 2.40 5.62
CA VAL A 13 1.79 2.26 4.44
C VAL A 13 1.00 0.98 4.57
N GLU A 14 -0.31 1.10 4.71
CA GLU A 14 -1.21 -0.04 4.68
C GLU A 14 -1.72 -0.31 3.27
N LEU A 15 -1.47 -1.53 2.80
CA LEU A 15 -1.93 -2.04 1.51
C LEU A 15 -2.94 -3.15 1.75
N THR A 16 -4.12 -3.03 1.17
CA THR A 16 -5.07 -4.14 1.21
C THR A 16 -4.73 -5.20 0.18
N GLN A 17 -5.32 -6.41 0.29
CA GLN A 17 -5.22 -7.44 -0.75
C GLN A 17 -5.55 -6.88 -2.15
N ARG A 18 -6.59 -6.04 -2.25
CA ARG A 18 -6.94 -5.38 -3.52
C ARG A 18 -5.83 -4.45 -4.01
N ASN A 19 -5.17 -3.71 -3.14
CA ASN A 19 -4.05 -2.86 -3.54
C ASN A 19 -2.89 -3.69 -4.09
N LEU A 20 -2.54 -4.78 -3.43
CA LEU A 20 -1.45 -5.66 -3.83
C LEU A 20 -1.73 -6.34 -5.19
N LEU A 21 -2.93 -6.88 -5.38
CA LEU A 21 -3.35 -7.48 -6.66
C LEU A 21 -3.33 -6.45 -7.80
N VAL A 22 -3.76 -5.22 -7.53
CA VAL A 22 -3.69 -4.13 -8.53
C VAL A 22 -2.24 -3.81 -8.87
N LEU A 23 -1.33 -3.76 -7.89
CA LEU A 23 0.09 -3.51 -8.15
C LEU A 23 0.72 -4.61 -9.02
N LEU A 24 0.38 -5.89 -8.80
CA LEU A 24 0.82 -6.98 -9.67
C LEU A 24 0.28 -6.83 -11.10
N ALA A 25 -1.04 -6.63 -11.26
CA ALA A 25 -1.65 -6.45 -12.58
C ALA A 25 -1.07 -5.23 -13.32
N LYS A 26 -0.74 -4.17 -12.57
CA LYS A 26 -0.08 -2.98 -13.10
C LYS A 26 1.36 -3.22 -13.55
N LEU A 27 2.05 -4.20 -12.99
CA LEU A 27 3.41 -4.56 -13.37
C LEU A 27 3.41 -5.35 -14.69
N ASP A 28 2.37 -6.15 -14.93
CA ASP A 28 2.18 -6.93 -16.16
C ASP A 28 1.66 -6.09 -17.35
N ASP A 29 1.22 -4.84 -17.12
CA ASP A 29 0.75 -3.92 -18.14
C ASP A 29 1.84 -2.89 -18.52
N PRO A 30 2.39 -2.92 -19.75
CA PRO A 30 3.46 -2.01 -20.16
C PRO A 30 3.02 -0.54 -20.28
N LEU A 31 1.70 -0.27 -20.34
CA LEU A 31 1.15 1.10 -20.40
C LEU A 31 0.78 1.65 -19.02
N SER A 32 0.84 0.83 -17.99
CA SER A 32 0.47 1.21 -16.64
C SER A 32 1.53 2.11 -16.01
N SER A 33 1.07 3.04 -15.16
CA SER A 33 1.95 3.86 -14.32
C SER A 33 2.67 3.07 -13.22
N GLN A 34 2.37 1.77 -13.07
CA GLN A 34 2.97 0.87 -12.07
C GLN A 34 2.84 1.38 -10.64
N ALA A 35 1.91 2.29 -10.36
CA ALA A 35 1.84 2.97 -9.07
C ALA A 35 0.42 3.10 -8.50
N LEU A 36 0.37 3.24 -7.18
CA LEU A 36 -0.78 3.68 -6.40
C LEU A 36 -0.37 4.89 -5.56
N ILE A 37 -1.30 5.81 -5.34
CA ILE A 37 -1.12 7.00 -4.50
C ILE A 37 -2.17 6.96 -3.40
N ASP A 38 -1.84 7.39 -2.18
CA ASP A 38 -2.83 7.49 -1.10
C ASP A 38 -3.88 8.57 -1.37
N GLY A 39 -5.00 8.53 -0.65
CA GLY A 39 -6.13 9.43 -0.92
C GLY A 39 -5.81 10.92 -0.76
N GLU A 40 -4.72 11.27 -0.07
CA GLU A 40 -4.25 12.63 0.16
C GLU A 40 -3.04 13.01 -0.71
N GLY A 41 -2.51 12.12 -1.56
CA GLY A 41 -1.38 12.42 -2.42
C GLY A 41 -0.02 12.53 -1.71
N ARG A 42 0.09 12.04 -0.48
CA ARG A 42 1.27 12.16 0.40
C ARG A 42 2.30 11.08 0.14
N ILE A 43 1.88 9.90 -0.32
CA ILE A 43 2.80 8.81 -0.62
C ILE A 43 2.39 8.05 -1.87
N LEU A 44 3.39 7.68 -2.66
CA LEU A 44 3.26 6.89 -3.87
C LEU A 44 3.94 5.52 -3.64
N VAL A 45 3.21 4.45 -3.88
CA VAL A 45 3.76 3.08 -3.92
C VAL A 45 3.92 2.67 -5.37
N ARG A 46 5.16 2.38 -5.79
CA ARG A 46 5.50 1.93 -7.14
C ARG A 46 5.88 0.44 -7.12
N ALA A 47 5.23 -0.34 -7.97
CA ALA A 47 5.63 -1.70 -8.29
C ALA A 47 6.80 -1.66 -9.29
N ILE A 48 7.79 -2.52 -9.06
CA ILE A 48 8.93 -2.71 -9.96
C ILE A 48 9.23 -4.21 -10.10
N GLU A 49 9.92 -4.60 -11.17
CA GLU A 49 10.43 -5.96 -11.27
C GLU A 49 11.60 -6.17 -10.27
N ASN A 50 11.85 -7.43 -9.89
CA ASN A 50 12.86 -7.77 -8.89
C ASN A 50 14.26 -7.29 -9.25
N GLU A 51 14.59 -7.32 -10.53
CA GLU A 51 15.87 -6.94 -11.12
C GLU A 51 16.08 -5.42 -11.08
N ALA A 52 15.00 -4.65 -10.98
CA ALA A 52 15.02 -3.19 -10.89
C ALA A 52 15.15 -2.69 -9.44
N ARG A 53 15.32 -3.59 -8.46
CA ARG A 53 15.45 -3.23 -7.05
C ARG A 53 16.61 -2.22 -6.86
N PRO A 54 16.34 -1.04 -6.29
CA PRO A 54 17.39 -0.06 -6.03
C PRO A 54 18.31 -0.52 -4.90
N ASP A 55 19.50 0.07 -4.83
CA ASP A 55 20.31 0.04 -3.62
C ASP A 55 19.68 0.86 -2.48
N ASP A 56 20.19 0.67 -1.26
CA ASP A 56 19.63 1.32 -0.06
C ASP A 56 19.69 2.86 -0.12
N ALA A 57 20.74 3.42 -0.72
CA ALA A 57 20.91 4.88 -0.84
C ALA A 57 19.83 5.47 -1.76
N THR A 58 19.61 4.84 -2.91
CA THR A 58 18.58 5.23 -3.87
C THR A 58 17.18 5.02 -3.31
N ALA A 59 16.95 3.90 -2.60
CA ALA A 59 15.68 3.64 -1.93
C ALA A 59 15.36 4.72 -0.88
N ARG A 60 16.36 5.15 -0.09
CA ARG A 60 16.20 6.24 0.89
C ARG A 60 15.94 7.59 0.23
N ALA A 61 16.64 7.91 -0.86
CA ALA A 61 16.39 9.14 -1.61
C ALA A 61 14.95 9.18 -2.16
N ARG A 62 14.49 8.10 -2.80
CA ARG A 62 13.11 7.97 -3.28
C ARG A 62 12.09 8.10 -2.15
N LEU A 63 12.38 7.48 -1.00
CA LEU A 63 11.51 7.60 0.17
C LEU A 63 11.41 9.04 0.69
N SER A 64 12.49 9.81 0.62
CA SER A 64 12.46 11.23 1.00
C SER A 64 11.58 12.08 0.08
N GLU A 65 11.36 11.63 -1.16
CA GLU A 65 10.42 12.21 -2.13
C GLU A 65 8.99 11.64 -2.00
N GLY A 66 8.73 10.80 -1.01
CA GLY A 66 7.42 10.17 -0.81
C GLY A 66 7.15 8.97 -1.74
N VAL A 67 8.20 8.32 -2.25
CA VAL A 67 8.09 7.14 -3.11
C VAL A 67 8.57 5.89 -2.38
N VAL A 68 7.70 4.88 -2.30
CA VAL A 68 8.01 3.54 -1.79
C VAL A 68 7.98 2.57 -2.95
N GLU A 69 9.05 1.79 -3.11
CA GLU A 69 9.11 0.77 -4.15
C GLU A 69 8.96 -0.63 -3.57
N LEU A 70 8.13 -1.43 -4.24
CA LEU A 70 7.91 -2.82 -3.93
C LEU A 70 8.22 -3.64 -5.18
N THR A 71 9.06 -4.65 -5.03
CA THR A 71 9.29 -5.60 -6.12
C THR A 71 8.13 -6.58 -6.23
N ARG A 72 8.03 -7.30 -7.37
CA ARG A 72 7.09 -8.41 -7.54
C ARG A 72 7.09 -9.37 -6.35
N SER A 73 8.27 -9.85 -5.94
CA SER A 73 8.38 -10.79 -4.82
C SER A 73 8.00 -10.18 -3.47
N ASP A 74 8.18 -8.87 -3.28
CA ASP A 74 7.69 -8.19 -2.08
C ASP A 74 6.15 -8.21 -2.01
N ILE A 75 5.50 -7.93 -3.15
CA ILE A 75 4.04 -7.90 -3.26
C ILE A 75 3.46 -9.30 -3.07
N GLU A 76 4.07 -10.32 -3.67
CA GLU A 76 3.70 -11.73 -3.49
C GLU A 76 3.87 -12.19 -2.04
N THR A 77 4.96 -11.78 -1.38
CA THR A 77 5.19 -12.07 0.05
C THR A 77 4.10 -11.47 0.93
N LEU A 78 3.75 -10.20 0.69
CA LEU A 78 2.67 -9.51 1.41
C LEU A 78 1.32 -10.17 1.17
N LEU A 79 1.03 -10.63 -0.05
CA LEU A 79 -0.20 -11.36 -0.37
C LEU A 79 -0.26 -12.72 0.32
N ALA A 80 0.86 -13.46 0.33
CA ALA A 80 0.95 -14.74 1.00
C ALA A 80 0.71 -14.59 2.51
N ALA A 81 1.25 -13.54 3.14
CA ALA A 81 1.05 -13.26 4.56
C ALA A 81 -0.43 -13.02 4.91
N LEU A 82 -1.21 -12.37 4.04
CA LEU A 82 -2.67 -12.21 4.24
C LEU A 82 -3.44 -13.54 4.26
N SER A 83 -2.88 -14.59 3.67
CA SER A 83 -3.52 -15.91 3.60
C SER A 83 -3.15 -16.81 4.78
N HIS A 84 -2.17 -16.39 5.61
CA HIS A 84 -1.63 -17.19 6.72
C HIS A 84 -1.69 -16.40 8.03
N PRO A 85 -2.69 -16.67 8.89
CA PRO A 85 -2.78 -16.06 10.21
C PRO A 85 -1.49 -16.25 11.01
N GLY A 86 -0.88 -15.16 11.46
CA GLY A 86 0.36 -15.16 12.24
C GLY A 86 1.66 -15.00 11.44
N GLN A 87 1.61 -14.90 10.10
CA GLN A 87 2.76 -14.44 9.32
C GLN A 87 2.91 -12.91 9.41
N ASP A 88 4.15 -12.44 9.49
CA ASP A 88 4.44 -11.01 9.44
C ASP A 88 4.05 -10.44 8.08
N ALA A 89 2.91 -9.76 8.06
CA ALA A 89 2.40 -9.02 6.91
C ALA A 89 3.12 -7.68 6.73
N THR A 90 4.39 -7.57 7.14
CA THR A 90 5.14 -6.30 7.14
C THR A 90 6.48 -6.40 6.42
N LEU A 91 6.82 -5.34 5.70
CA LEU A 91 8.11 -5.14 5.05
C LEU A 91 8.69 -3.80 5.47
N VAL A 92 9.99 -3.77 5.71
CA VAL A 92 10.71 -2.55 6.09
C VAL A 92 11.45 -1.97 4.88
N ARG A 93 11.34 -0.66 4.64
CA ARG A 93 11.98 0.02 3.50
C ARG A 93 12.75 1.27 3.94
N GLY A 94 13.68 1.71 3.08
CA GLY A 94 14.46 2.93 3.27
C GLY A 94 15.29 2.93 4.57
N GLY A 95 15.93 1.81 4.90
CA GLY A 95 16.78 1.72 6.10
C GLY A 95 16.02 1.75 7.43
N SER A 96 14.78 1.25 7.47
CA SER A 96 13.89 1.23 8.65
C SER A 96 13.03 2.46 8.90
N GLU A 97 12.97 3.38 7.94
CA GLU A 97 12.17 4.60 8.06
C GLU A 97 10.68 4.39 7.76
N ILE A 98 10.33 3.38 6.97
CA ILE A 98 8.93 3.10 6.62
C ILE A 98 8.61 1.61 6.68
N VAL A 99 7.42 1.32 7.20
CA VAL A 99 6.85 -0.02 7.27
C VAL A 99 5.72 -0.12 6.25
N VAL A 100 5.78 -1.12 5.37
CA VAL A 100 4.69 -1.48 4.48
C VAL A 100 3.97 -2.66 5.11
N ARG A 101 2.70 -2.48 5.47
CA ARG A 101 1.86 -3.47 6.14
C ARG A 101 0.74 -3.92 5.20
N ALA A 102 0.60 -5.21 4.98
CA ALA A 102 -0.58 -5.78 4.35
C ALA A 102 -1.69 -5.95 5.38
N VAL A 103 -2.90 -5.53 5.03
CA VAL A 103 -4.09 -5.61 5.90
C VAL A 103 -5.29 -6.18 5.13
N GLU A 104 -6.22 -6.83 5.84
CA GLU A 104 -7.50 -7.19 5.21
C GLU A 104 -8.31 -5.94 4.87
N ASN A 105 -9.17 -6.03 3.85
CA ASN A 105 -10.04 -4.92 3.45
C ASN A 105 -10.92 -4.44 4.61
N THR A 106 -11.45 -5.36 5.42
CA THR A 106 -12.32 -5.10 6.57
C THR A 106 -11.60 -4.29 7.65
N GLU A 107 -10.33 -4.57 7.91
CA GLU A 107 -9.51 -3.83 8.88
C GLU A 107 -9.12 -2.44 8.37
N HIS A 108 -8.82 -2.32 7.08
CA HIS A 108 -8.46 -1.04 6.46
C HIS A 108 -9.53 0.05 6.59
N TYR A 109 -10.80 -0.34 6.66
CA TYR A 109 -11.93 0.58 6.80
C TYR A 109 -12.52 0.63 8.22
N ARG A 110 -11.94 -0.07 9.20
CA ARG A 110 -12.52 -0.17 10.55
C ARG A 110 -12.69 1.18 11.23
N ASP A 111 -11.74 2.09 11.03
CA ASP A 111 -11.77 3.44 11.63
C ASP A 111 -12.49 4.48 10.77
N ARG A 112 -13.02 4.08 9.60
CA ARG A 112 -13.73 4.99 8.72
C ARG A 112 -15.23 4.86 8.99
N PRO A 113 -15.94 5.93 9.41
CA PRO A 113 -17.39 5.87 9.45
C PRO A 113 -17.91 5.52 8.05
N PRO A 114 -19.01 4.74 7.94
CA PRO A 114 -19.66 4.50 6.66
C PRO A 114 -19.84 5.82 5.91
N GLY A 115 -19.54 5.83 4.62
CA GLY A 115 -19.85 6.99 3.79
C GLY A 115 -21.36 7.23 3.80
N ARG A 116 -21.77 8.49 3.74
CA ARG A 116 -23.19 8.86 3.68
C ARG A 116 -23.81 8.25 2.43
N VAL A 117 -24.90 7.51 2.58
CA VAL A 117 -25.55 6.84 1.44
C VAL A 117 -26.81 7.60 1.09
N TRP A 118 -26.84 8.20 -0.11
CA TRP A 118 -28.07 8.76 -0.63
C TRP A 118 -28.92 7.66 -1.28
N MET A 119 -30.14 7.47 -0.80
CA MET A 119 -31.13 6.58 -1.41
C MET A 119 -32.02 7.39 -2.37
N PRO A 120 -31.87 7.23 -3.71
CA PRO A 120 -32.66 8.01 -4.68
C PRO A 120 -34.16 7.72 -4.61
N SER A 121 -34.53 6.51 -4.20
CA SER A 121 -35.92 6.04 -4.11
C SER A 121 -36.70 6.67 -2.96
N SER A 122 -36.04 7.02 -1.86
CA SER A 122 -36.67 7.66 -0.70
C SER A 122 -36.33 9.15 -0.57
N GLY A 123 -35.32 9.63 -1.31
CA GLY A 123 -34.81 11.00 -1.17
C GLY A 123 -34.18 11.25 0.20
N GLN A 124 -33.65 10.21 0.84
CA GLN A 124 -33.08 10.28 2.19
C GLN A 124 -31.60 9.90 2.19
N GLU A 125 -30.89 10.48 3.16
CA GLU A 125 -29.51 10.18 3.51
C GLU A 125 -29.50 9.15 4.65
N LEU A 126 -28.76 8.05 4.48
CA LEU A 126 -28.51 7.00 5.49
C LEU A 126 -27.13 7.18 6.14
#